data_AF-A0A0A8GXL0-F1
#
_entry.id   AF-A0A0A8GXL0-F1
#
_cell.length_a   1.000
_cell.length_b   1.000
_cell.length_c   1.000
_cell.angle_alpha   90.00
_cell.angle_beta   90.00
_cell.angle_gamma   90.00
#
_symmetry.space_group_name_H-M   'P 1'
#
loop_
_entity.id
_entity.type
_entity.pdbx_description
1 polymer ?
#
loop_
_entity_poly.entity_id
_entity_poly.type
_entity_poly.pdbx_seq_one_letter_code
_entity_poly.pdbx_strand_id
1 'polypeptide(L)'
;MFKKIAFGLSLYVSLYAYEKNTFDVSFLQGKEFDIQLYSSAKSNTSYGYIQTKQKQHSFWGSANKNEYFIDINDFGACALKDVKNNKTEALCKIGNKKEEYTFEKKLSGFKIYKLSLKDQKQLSEDNKTIDFDYSADLLKYSSKNKNLEKIIDDFNENLNEASLIQIAKENKDKWKKEEIVNNDFLAQAYVFYQDDKIISLGKNIYEYKGGAHGMMNYERKTYDIINMTLINLKMELKLENEDFKKLIKDKLFSLYNENELFDTKDLKMTEIFEVRKDGLVFIWEPYEIAPYSTGVVEIFIDFKELKPFWKKNSKLSYLSLVK
;
A
#
# COMPACT_ATOMS: atom_id res chain seq x y z
N MET A 1 1.52 51.77 -44.45
CA MET A 1 1.22 50.55 -45.25
C MET A 1 2.08 49.41 -44.69
N PHE A 2 1.47 48.26 -44.41
CA PHE A 2 2.03 46.99 -43.92
C PHE A 2 2.51 46.90 -42.45
N LYS A 3 1.55 46.62 -41.56
CA LYS A 3 1.77 45.83 -40.33
C LYS A 3 2.01 44.37 -40.73
N LYS A 4 3.14 43.78 -40.34
CA LYS A 4 3.30 42.31 -40.30
C LYS A 4 2.69 41.81 -38.98
N ILE A 5 1.61 41.05 -39.10
CA ILE A 5 0.97 40.32 -38.02
C ILE A 5 1.78 39.03 -37.82
N ALA A 6 2.46 38.91 -36.68
CA ALA A 6 2.97 37.63 -36.22
C ALA A 6 1.83 36.93 -35.45
N PHE A 7 1.28 35.87 -36.04
CA PHE A 7 0.40 34.93 -35.35
C PHE A 7 1.24 34.15 -34.34
N GLY A 8 1.19 34.55 -33.07
CA GLY A 8 1.59 33.68 -31.97
C GLY A 8 0.47 32.71 -31.70
N LEU A 9 0.60 31.45 -32.13
CA LEU A 9 -0.17 30.35 -31.56
C LEU A 9 0.22 30.23 -30.08
N SER A 10 -0.57 30.83 -29.20
CA SER A 10 -0.53 30.48 -27.79
C SER A 10 -1.12 29.09 -27.65
N LEU A 11 -0.25 28.09 -27.50
CA LEU A 11 -0.59 26.79 -26.93
C LEU A 11 -1.30 27.03 -25.58
N TYR A 12 -2.62 26.86 -25.55
CA TYR A 12 -3.36 26.68 -24.30
C TYR A 12 -2.97 25.33 -23.71
N VAL A 13 -1.79 25.27 -23.09
CA VAL A 13 -1.56 24.28 -22.03
C VAL A 13 -2.28 24.86 -20.83
N SER A 14 -3.52 24.41 -20.58
CA SER A 14 -4.10 24.55 -19.26
C SER A 14 -3.14 23.86 -18.29
N LEU A 15 -2.36 24.64 -17.54
CA LEU A 15 -1.52 24.12 -16.46
C LEU A 15 -2.48 23.60 -15.38
N TYR A 16 -2.89 22.34 -15.51
CA TYR A 16 -3.37 21.60 -14.36
C TYR A 16 -2.22 21.50 -13.36
N ALA A 17 -2.43 21.97 -12.13
CA ALA A 17 -1.41 21.92 -11.09
C ALA A 17 -1.31 20.49 -10.55
N TYR A 18 -0.70 19.59 -11.32
CA TYR A 18 -0.31 18.27 -10.85
C TYR A 18 0.70 18.44 -9.70
N GLU A 19 0.42 17.83 -8.56
CA GLU A 19 1.40 17.70 -7.50
C GLU A 19 2.18 16.40 -7.72
N LYS A 20 3.47 16.54 -8.00
CA LYS A 20 4.39 15.41 -8.15
C LYS A 20 5.27 15.33 -6.92
N ASN A 21 5.32 14.16 -6.30
CA ASN A 21 6.20 13.93 -5.17
C ASN A 21 6.93 12.60 -5.28
N THR A 22 8.07 12.48 -4.62
CA THR A 22 8.79 11.21 -4.53
C THR A 22 9.20 11.00 -3.09
N PHE A 23 8.83 9.85 -2.56
CA PHE A 23 9.08 9.46 -1.18
C PHE A 23 10.19 8.40 -1.16
N ASP A 24 11.18 8.61 -0.29
CA ASP A 24 12.17 7.60 0.02
C ASP A 24 11.56 6.55 0.94
N VAL A 25 11.81 5.27 0.65
CA VAL A 25 11.29 4.14 1.44
C VAL A 25 12.35 3.65 2.41
N SER A 26 12.02 3.65 3.70
CA SER A 26 12.85 3.11 4.77
C SER A 26 12.11 2.04 5.56
N PHE A 27 12.80 0.92 5.80
CA PHE A 27 12.30 -0.14 6.68
C PHE A 27 12.99 -0.02 8.04
N LEU A 28 12.24 0.26 9.08
CA LEU A 28 12.72 0.40 10.45
C LEU A 28 12.29 -0.85 11.22
N GLN A 29 13.25 -1.73 11.51
CA GLN A 29 12.96 -3.01 12.15
C GLN A 29 13.10 -2.90 13.66
N GLY A 30 12.02 -3.18 14.38
CA GLY A 30 11.95 -3.11 15.83
C GLY A 30 11.73 -4.47 16.47
N LYS A 31 11.73 -4.48 17.81
CA LYS A 31 11.49 -5.69 18.60
C LYS A 31 10.00 -6.00 18.76
N GLU A 32 9.18 -4.97 18.89
CA GLU A 32 7.74 -5.10 19.18
C GLU A 32 6.89 -4.84 17.93
N PHE A 33 7.33 -3.90 17.10
CA PHE A 33 6.72 -3.56 15.83
C PHE A 33 7.79 -3.05 14.87
N ASP A 34 7.52 -3.16 13.58
CA ASP A 34 8.32 -2.56 12.52
C ASP A 34 7.62 -1.28 12.01
N ILE A 35 8.37 -0.36 11.39
CA ILE A 35 7.82 0.81 10.72
C ILE A 35 8.30 0.82 9.28
N GLN A 36 7.36 0.88 8.34
CA GLN A 36 7.66 1.24 6.97
C GLN A 36 7.39 2.73 6.80
N LEU A 37 8.45 3.49 6.60
CA LEU A 37 8.42 4.94 6.57
C LEU A 37 8.71 5.43 5.15
N TYR A 38 7.76 6.18 4.60
CA TYR A 38 7.86 6.84 3.31
C TYR A 38 7.95 8.34 3.53
N SER A 39 9.10 8.95 3.23
CA SER A 39 9.34 10.37 3.57
C SER A 39 9.73 11.19 2.35
N SER A 40 9.24 12.43 2.30
CA SER A 40 9.63 13.40 1.27
C SER A 40 10.12 14.70 1.91
N ALA A 41 11.38 15.03 1.64
CA ALA A 41 11.95 16.32 1.98
C ALA A 41 11.38 17.47 1.14
N LYS A 42 10.80 17.17 -0.04
CA LYS A 42 10.19 18.18 -0.91
C LYS A 42 8.93 18.77 -0.28
N SER A 43 8.09 17.93 0.31
CA SER A 43 6.82 18.34 0.92
C SER A 43 6.86 18.39 2.45
N ASN A 44 7.98 18.00 3.08
CA ASN A 44 8.10 17.85 4.53
C ASN A 44 7.02 16.93 5.14
N THR A 45 6.65 15.88 4.40
CA THR A 45 5.64 14.90 4.83
C THR A 45 6.23 13.51 4.90
N SER A 46 5.64 12.69 5.76
CA SER A 46 5.85 11.25 5.78
C SER A 46 4.52 10.53 5.84
N TYR A 47 4.49 9.31 5.33
CA TYR A 47 3.39 8.38 5.55
C TYR A 47 3.98 6.97 5.59
N GLY A 48 3.13 5.98 5.79
CA GLY A 48 3.55 4.59 5.80
C GLY A 48 2.71 3.81 6.79
N TYR A 49 3.32 2.84 7.45
CA TYR A 49 2.60 2.00 8.40
C TYR A 49 3.49 1.46 9.50
N ILE A 50 2.86 1.29 10.66
CA ILE A 50 3.38 0.52 11.77
C ILE A 50 2.85 -0.91 11.65
N GLN A 51 3.74 -1.87 11.73
CA GLN A 51 3.45 -3.28 11.61
C GLN A 51 3.67 -3.99 12.94
N THR A 52 2.58 -4.38 13.61
CA THR A 52 2.62 -5.32 14.74
C THR A 52 2.49 -6.75 14.22
N LYS A 53 2.51 -7.76 15.10
CA LYS A 53 2.23 -9.13 14.66
C LYS A 53 0.81 -9.31 14.11
N GLN A 54 -0.19 -8.67 14.72
CA GLN A 54 -1.58 -8.89 14.33
C GLN A 54 -2.12 -7.86 13.33
N LYS A 55 -1.67 -6.61 13.41
CA LYS A 55 -2.30 -5.50 12.68
C LYS A 55 -1.29 -4.56 12.06
N GLN A 56 -1.65 -4.03 10.90
CA GLN A 56 -0.97 -2.91 10.26
C GLN A 56 -1.76 -1.62 10.55
N HIS A 57 -1.05 -0.56 10.92
CA HIS A 57 -1.63 0.75 11.18
C HIS A 57 -1.02 1.77 10.22
N SER A 58 -1.79 2.24 9.26
CA SER A 58 -1.35 3.28 8.33
C SER A 58 -1.29 4.64 9.02
N PHE A 59 -0.33 5.47 8.65
CA PHE A 59 -0.18 6.82 9.17
C PHE A 59 0.12 7.84 8.08
N TRP A 60 -0.28 9.08 8.36
CA TRP A 60 0.22 10.29 7.71
C TRP A 60 0.84 11.18 8.77
N GLY A 61 1.95 11.82 8.43
CA GLY A 61 2.80 12.53 9.37
C GLY A 61 3.69 13.57 8.71
N SER A 62 4.55 14.17 9.52
CA SER A 62 5.50 15.19 9.06
C SER A 62 6.92 14.65 9.02
N ALA A 63 7.69 15.10 8.03
CA ALA A 63 9.12 14.82 7.92
C ALA A 63 9.92 16.13 7.95
N ASN A 64 10.92 16.22 8.80
CA ASN A 64 11.87 17.33 8.82
C ASN A 64 13.29 16.81 8.96
N LYS A 65 14.02 16.79 7.84
CA LYS A 65 15.37 16.22 7.74
C LYS A 65 15.42 14.77 8.23
N ASN A 66 15.84 14.57 9.48
CA ASN A 66 16.06 13.28 10.12
C ASN A 66 15.03 13.00 11.21
N GLU A 67 14.02 13.86 11.35
CA GLU A 67 12.98 13.75 12.38
C GLU A 67 11.62 13.54 11.72
N TYR A 68 10.84 12.62 12.29
CA TYR A 68 9.53 12.25 11.78
C TYR A 68 8.52 12.22 12.91
N PHE A 69 7.31 12.68 12.64
CA PHE A 69 6.20 12.59 13.58
C PHE A 69 5.11 11.71 12.99
N ILE A 70 4.73 10.69 13.75
CA ILE A 70 3.71 9.72 13.41
C ILE A 70 2.59 9.86 14.44
N ASP A 71 1.35 9.98 13.98
CA ASP A 71 0.16 9.95 14.84
C ASP A 71 -0.89 9.05 14.21
N ILE A 72 -1.38 8.10 15.01
CA ILE A 72 -2.32 7.06 14.58
C ILE A 72 -3.36 6.90 15.68
N ASN A 73 -4.62 7.18 15.33
CA ASN A 73 -5.74 7.18 16.26
C ASN A 73 -5.91 5.87 17.04
N ASP A 74 -5.67 4.72 16.42
CA ASP A 74 -5.88 3.38 17.02
C ASP A 74 -4.58 2.68 17.47
N PHE A 75 -3.46 3.40 17.50
CA PHE A 75 -2.17 2.87 17.94
C PHE A 75 -1.48 3.81 18.94
N GLY A 76 -1.29 5.07 18.55
CA GLY A 76 -0.57 6.07 19.33
C GLY A 76 0.27 6.99 18.46
N ALA A 77 1.08 7.82 19.11
CA ALA A 77 1.95 8.78 18.46
C ALA A 77 3.43 8.47 18.72
N CYS A 78 4.29 8.65 17.72
CA CYS A 78 5.73 8.45 17.82
C CYS A 78 6.48 9.65 17.22
N ALA A 79 7.49 10.14 17.94
CA ALA A 79 8.49 11.04 17.39
C ALA A 79 9.77 10.24 17.13
N LEU A 80 10.17 10.16 15.87
CA LEU A 80 11.32 9.39 15.40
C LEU A 80 12.47 10.33 15.08
N LYS A 81 13.69 9.85 15.29
CA LYS A 81 14.92 10.54 14.94
C LYS A 81 15.95 9.56 14.40
N ASP A 82 16.38 9.78 13.17
CA ASP A 82 17.50 9.06 12.60
C ASP A 82 18.80 9.47 13.31
N VAL A 83 19.51 8.46 13.78
CA VAL A 83 20.81 8.60 14.46
C VAL A 83 21.91 7.89 13.65
N LYS A 84 23.14 7.93 14.15
CA LYS A 84 24.28 7.31 13.46
C LYS A 84 24.14 5.79 13.37
N ASN A 85 24.87 5.17 12.46
CA ASN A 85 24.98 3.72 12.27
C ASN A 85 23.68 3.03 11.83
N ASN A 86 22.89 3.67 10.95
CA ASN A 86 21.63 3.11 10.45
C ASN A 86 20.65 2.73 11.57
N LYS A 87 20.59 3.54 12.62
CA LYS A 87 19.62 3.38 13.70
C LYS A 87 18.63 4.53 13.69
N THR A 88 17.41 4.25 14.11
CA THR A 88 16.38 5.26 14.35
C THR A 88 15.90 5.08 15.78
N GLU A 89 15.94 6.14 16.55
CA GLU A 89 15.37 6.18 17.90
C GLU A 89 13.95 6.74 17.80
N ALA A 90 13.04 6.24 18.63
CA ALA A 90 11.69 6.79 18.70
C ALA A 90 11.21 6.91 20.14
N LEU A 91 10.51 8.01 20.42
CA LEU A 91 9.75 8.18 21.64
C LEU A 91 8.27 8.06 21.30
N CYS A 92 7.63 6.98 21.74
CA CYS A 92 6.24 6.71 21.43
C CYS A 92 5.35 6.84 22.67
N LYS A 93 4.14 7.36 22.46
CA LYS A 93 3.04 7.33 23.40
C LYS A 93 1.98 6.36 22.85
N ILE A 94 1.93 5.16 23.42
CA ILE A 94 1.00 4.09 23.04
C ILE A 94 0.07 3.85 24.23
N GLY A 95 -1.22 4.15 24.04
CA GLY A 95 -2.18 4.26 25.15
C GLY A 95 -1.69 5.25 26.21
N ASN A 96 -1.59 4.78 27.46
CA ASN A 96 -1.12 5.60 28.60
C ASN A 96 0.38 5.49 28.87
N LYS A 97 1.11 4.70 28.07
CA LYS A 97 2.54 4.49 28.26
C LYS A 97 3.35 5.36 27.32
N LYS A 98 4.47 5.88 27.83
CA LYS A 98 5.47 6.60 27.05
C LYS A 98 6.77 5.81 27.14
N GLU A 99 7.24 5.29 26.02
CA GLU A 99 8.35 4.35 25.95
C GLU A 99 9.31 4.73 24.82
N GLU A 100 10.57 4.38 25.00
CA GLU A 100 11.63 4.57 24.01
C GLU A 100 11.84 3.28 23.22
N TYR A 101 11.99 3.42 21.91
CA TYR A 101 12.20 2.33 20.98
C TYR A 101 13.44 2.60 20.14
N THR A 102 14.10 1.54 19.72
CA THR A 102 15.21 1.59 18.77
C THR A 102 14.90 0.67 17.61
N PHE A 103 15.12 1.18 16.40
CA PHE A 103 14.94 0.45 15.17
C PHE A 103 16.24 0.36 14.39
N GLU A 104 16.48 -0.80 13.80
CA GLU A 104 17.52 -0.98 12.79
C GLU A 104 16.98 -0.56 11.43
N LYS A 105 17.60 0.44 10.82
CA LYS A 105 17.19 1.00 9.52
C LYS A 105 17.82 0.19 8.40
N LYS A 106 17.00 -0.57 7.68
CA LYS A 106 17.41 -1.19 6.43
C LYS A 106 17.20 -0.19 5.30
N LEU A 107 18.31 0.36 4.79
CA LEU A 107 18.29 1.21 3.60
C LEU A 107 17.73 0.40 2.43
N SER A 108 16.82 1.03 1.68
CA SER A 108 16.23 0.44 0.50
C SER A 108 16.54 1.28 -0.73
N GLY A 109 16.65 0.63 -1.89
CA GLY A 109 16.70 1.32 -3.18
C GLY A 109 15.32 1.77 -3.68
N PHE A 110 14.25 1.57 -2.90
CA PHE A 110 12.90 1.87 -3.30
C PHE A 110 12.55 3.33 -3.07
N LYS A 111 11.78 3.88 -4.01
CA LYS A 111 11.12 5.18 -3.89
C LYS A 111 9.69 5.03 -4.38
N ILE A 112 8.77 5.80 -3.83
CA ILE A 112 7.40 5.89 -4.33
C ILE A 112 7.25 7.25 -5.01
N TYR A 113 7.03 7.24 -6.32
CA TYR A 113 6.59 8.44 -7.03
C TYR A 113 5.08 8.54 -6.92
N LYS A 114 4.58 9.67 -6.42
CA LYS A 114 3.15 9.96 -6.28
C LYS A 114 2.78 11.11 -7.20
N LEU A 115 1.78 10.90 -8.04
CA LEU A 115 1.11 11.95 -8.79
C LEU A 115 -0.25 12.21 -8.14
N SER A 116 -0.51 13.47 -7.78
CA SER A 116 -1.81 13.91 -7.28
C SER A 116 -2.38 15.04 -8.13
N LEU A 117 -3.70 15.03 -8.29
CA LEU A 117 -4.45 16.03 -9.01
C LEU A 117 -5.78 16.23 -8.30
N LYS A 118 -5.97 17.42 -7.74
CA LYS A 118 -7.26 17.85 -7.18
C LYS A 118 -7.89 18.90 -8.07
N ASP A 119 -9.20 18.83 -8.25
CA ASP A 119 -9.99 19.87 -8.91
C ASP A 119 -11.37 19.96 -8.27
N GLN A 120 -12.05 21.08 -8.47
CA GLN A 120 -13.41 21.27 -7.96
C GLN A 120 -14.24 22.04 -8.99
N LYS A 121 -15.54 21.72 -9.09
CA LYS A 121 -16.51 22.47 -9.90
C LYS A 121 -17.66 22.96 -9.01
N GLN A 122 -18.04 24.22 -9.19
CA GLN A 122 -19.21 24.79 -8.52
C GLN A 122 -20.45 24.58 -9.37
N LEU A 123 -21.53 24.11 -8.77
CA LEU A 123 -22.84 23.98 -9.41
C LEU A 123 -23.63 25.28 -9.25
N SER A 124 -24.21 25.75 -10.35
CA SER A 124 -24.91 27.04 -10.44
C SER A 124 -26.21 27.11 -9.63
N GLU A 125 -26.85 25.97 -9.35
CA GLU A 125 -28.20 25.95 -8.80
C GLU A 125 -28.27 25.98 -7.27
N ASP A 126 -27.18 25.66 -6.54
CA ASP A 126 -27.24 25.48 -5.07
C ASP A 126 -25.97 25.89 -4.29
N ASN A 127 -25.00 26.57 -4.91
CA ASN A 127 -23.65 26.76 -4.33
C ASN A 127 -22.93 25.46 -3.91
N LYS A 128 -23.42 24.29 -4.38
CA LYS A 128 -22.78 23.00 -4.14
C LYS A 128 -21.47 22.91 -4.90
N THR A 129 -20.45 22.37 -4.25
CA THR A 129 -19.16 22.07 -4.86
C THR A 129 -19.04 20.57 -5.07
N ILE A 130 -18.50 20.17 -6.21
CA ILE A 130 -18.17 18.78 -6.51
C ILE A 130 -16.66 18.68 -6.64
N ASP A 131 -16.10 17.68 -5.98
CA ASP A 131 -14.67 17.47 -5.87
C ASP A 131 -14.19 16.33 -6.77
N PHE A 132 -12.95 16.47 -7.21
CA PHE A 132 -12.17 15.45 -7.89
C PHE A 132 -10.86 15.29 -7.14
N ASP A 133 -10.57 14.09 -6.64
CA ASP A 133 -9.29 13.75 -6.01
C ASP A 133 -8.68 12.52 -6.70
N TYR A 134 -7.63 12.74 -7.46
CA TYR A 134 -6.86 11.67 -8.08
C TYR A 134 -5.48 11.60 -7.43
N SER A 135 -5.08 10.40 -7.01
CA SER A 135 -3.73 10.08 -6.60
C SER A 135 -3.34 8.69 -7.10
N ALA A 136 -2.16 8.58 -7.71
CA ALA A 136 -1.61 7.29 -8.09
C ALA A 136 -0.10 7.23 -7.84
N ASP A 137 0.34 6.08 -7.36
CA ASP A 137 1.73 5.79 -7.05
C ASP A 137 2.39 4.92 -8.14
N LEU A 138 3.66 5.17 -8.41
CA LEU A 138 4.58 4.25 -9.08
C LEU A 138 5.68 3.85 -8.11
N LEU A 139 5.91 2.55 -8.00
CA LEU A 139 7.08 2.05 -7.29
C LEU A 139 8.31 2.24 -8.19
N LYS A 140 9.35 2.86 -7.67
CA LYS A 140 10.64 3.01 -8.34
C LYS A 140 11.68 2.26 -7.55
N TYR A 141 12.64 1.69 -8.25
CA TYR A 141 13.75 1.00 -7.62
C TYR A 141 15.05 1.35 -8.31
N SER A 142 16.05 1.74 -7.53
CA SER A 142 17.41 1.98 -8.00
C SER A 142 18.30 0.83 -7.54
N SER A 143 18.68 -0.05 -8.46
CA SER A 143 19.58 -1.17 -8.17
C SER A 143 20.30 -1.62 -9.43
N LYS A 144 21.39 -2.38 -9.27
CA LYS A 144 22.05 -3.07 -10.38
C LYS A 144 21.32 -4.36 -10.79
N ASN A 145 20.31 -4.78 -10.02
CA ASN A 145 19.57 -6.01 -10.28
C ASN A 145 18.49 -5.80 -11.35
N LYS A 146 18.82 -6.18 -12.59
CA LYS A 146 17.92 -6.10 -13.76
C LYS A 146 16.63 -6.89 -13.62
N ASN A 147 16.61 -7.98 -12.83
CA ASN A 147 15.39 -8.75 -12.62
C ASN A 147 14.41 -7.96 -11.77
N LEU A 148 14.90 -7.29 -10.72
CA LEU A 148 14.07 -6.42 -9.89
C LEU A 148 13.53 -5.24 -10.70
N GLU A 149 14.33 -4.61 -11.56
CA GLU A 149 13.84 -3.55 -12.44
C GLU A 149 12.64 -4.02 -13.28
N LYS A 150 12.75 -5.17 -13.94
CA LYS A 150 11.66 -5.75 -14.73
C LYS A 150 10.43 -6.13 -13.90
N ILE A 151 10.63 -6.64 -12.69
CA ILE A 151 9.54 -6.94 -11.76
C ILE A 151 8.81 -5.66 -11.36
N ILE A 152 9.54 -4.57 -11.13
CA ILE A 152 8.95 -3.27 -10.81
C ILE A 152 8.20 -2.70 -12.01
N ASP A 153 8.73 -2.86 -13.23
CA ASP A 153 8.01 -2.47 -14.45
C ASP A 153 6.70 -3.27 -14.58
N ASP A 154 6.71 -4.59 -14.40
CA ASP A 154 5.51 -5.44 -14.41
C ASP A 154 4.52 -5.07 -13.29
N PHE A 155 5.01 -4.81 -12.08
CA PHE A 155 4.18 -4.39 -10.95
C PHE A 155 3.50 -3.04 -11.21
N ASN A 156 4.21 -2.12 -11.87
CA ASN A 156 3.66 -0.85 -12.35
C ASN A 156 2.82 -1.00 -13.63
N GLU A 157 2.60 -2.22 -14.13
CA GLU A 157 1.89 -2.49 -15.40
C GLU A 157 2.53 -1.79 -16.61
N ASN A 158 3.85 -1.63 -16.57
CA ASN A 158 4.67 -0.88 -17.52
C ASN A 158 4.30 0.61 -17.63
N LEU A 159 3.58 1.16 -16.64
CA LEU A 159 3.28 2.57 -16.56
C LEU A 159 4.52 3.36 -16.11
N ASN A 160 4.66 4.56 -16.65
CA ASN A 160 5.65 5.54 -16.25
C ASN A 160 4.97 6.86 -15.84
N GLU A 161 5.76 7.86 -15.44
CA GLU A 161 5.23 9.15 -14.98
C GLU A 161 4.35 9.84 -16.04
N ALA A 162 4.72 9.74 -17.33
CA ALA A 162 3.95 10.33 -18.42
C ALA A 162 2.62 9.58 -18.62
N SER A 163 2.63 8.25 -18.51
CA SER A 163 1.40 7.44 -18.52
C SER A 163 0.45 7.85 -17.40
N LEU A 164 0.94 8.04 -16.16
CA LEU A 164 0.09 8.49 -15.05
C LEU A 164 -0.51 9.89 -15.28
N ILE A 165 0.28 10.82 -15.83
CA ILE A 165 -0.24 12.17 -16.16
C ILE A 165 -1.35 12.07 -17.21
N GLN A 166 -1.18 11.22 -18.21
CA GLN A 166 -2.20 11.01 -19.24
C GLN A 166 -3.47 10.38 -18.65
N ILE A 167 -3.34 9.35 -17.81
CA ILE A 167 -4.48 8.71 -17.13
C ILE A 167 -5.21 9.71 -16.22
N ALA A 168 -4.49 10.51 -15.43
CA ALA A 168 -5.07 11.53 -14.56
C ALA A 168 -5.85 12.59 -15.37
N LYS A 169 -5.30 13.00 -16.53
CA LYS A 169 -5.97 13.92 -17.45
C LYS A 169 -7.26 13.32 -18.01
N GLU A 170 -7.21 12.08 -18.49
CA GLU A 170 -8.38 11.39 -19.05
C GLU A 170 -9.50 11.21 -18.00
N ASN A 171 -9.14 10.83 -16.77
CA ASN A 171 -10.10 10.72 -15.66
C ASN A 171 -10.73 12.07 -15.34
N LYS A 172 -9.94 13.13 -15.27
CA LYS A 172 -10.44 14.50 -15.05
C LYS A 172 -11.36 14.96 -16.19
N ASP A 173 -10.98 14.73 -17.45
CA ASP A 173 -11.78 15.11 -18.62
C ASP A 173 -13.11 14.33 -18.67
N LYS A 174 -13.12 13.09 -18.19
CA LYS A 174 -14.34 12.30 -18.00
C LYS A 174 -15.20 12.87 -16.86
N TRP A 175 -14.64 13.06 -15.68
CA TRP A 175 -15.32 13.62 -14.50
C TRP A 175 -15.97 14.98 -14.78
N LYS A 176 -15.32 15.85 -15.58
CA LYS A 176 -15.88 17.16 -15.97
C LYS A 176 -17.17 17.06 -16.78
N LYS A 177 -17.43 15.94 -17.45
CA LYS A 177 -18.66 15.69 -18.22
C LYS A 177 -19.75 15.04 -17.37
N GLU A 178 -19.43 14.60 -16.16
CA GLU A 178 -20.40 14.05 -15.21
C GLU A 178 -21.10 15.21 -14.49
N GLU A 179 -22.41 15.15 -14.28
CA GLU A 179 -23.16 16.34 -13.80
C GLU A 179 -23.11 16.48 -12.27
N ILE A 180 -23.17 15.39 -11.49
CA ILE A 180 -23.42 15.47 -10.04
C ILE A 180 -22.67 14.38 -9.24
N VAL A 181 -21.37 14.19 -9.47
CA VAL A 181 -20.61 13.11 -8.83
C VAL A 181 -19.23 13.57 -8.37
N ASN A 182 -18.96 13.47 -7.07
CA ASN A 182 -17.59 13.52 -6.56
C ASN A 182 -16.85 12.28 -7.04
N ASN A 183 -15.60 12.44 -7.43
CA ASN A 183 -14.81 11.34 -7.97
C ASN A 183 -13.47 11.28 -7.27
N ASP A 184 -13.25 10.18 -6.56
CA ASP A 184 -12.00 9.92 -5.86
C ASP A 184 -11.36 8.67 -6.44
N PHE A 185 -10.09 8.75 -6.76
CA PHE A 185 -9.27 7.61 -7.15
C PHE A 185 -7.93 7.70 -6.41
N LEU A 186 -7.64 6.73 -5.54
CA LEU A 186 -6.42 6.70 -4.76
C LEU A 186 -5.76 5.33 -4.90
N ALA A 187 -4.67 5.24 -5.66
CA ALA A 187 -3.85 4.03 -5.77
C ALA A 187 -2.52 4.23 -5.02
N GLN A 188 -2.38 3.57 -3.88
CA GLN A 188 -1.18 3.65 -3.04
C GLN A 188 -0.34 2.37 -3.17
N ALA A 189 0.97 2.52 -3.39
CA ALA A 189 1.89 1.38 -3.57
C ALA A 189 2.60 0.99 -2.25
N TYR A 190 2.93 -0.30 -2.13
CA TYR A 190 3.53 -0.90 -0.94
C TYR A 190 4.65 -1.88 -1.31
N VAL A 191 5.65 -1.96 -0.43
CA VAL A 191 6.69 -3.00 -0.45
C VAL A 191 6.62 -3.78 0.86
N PHE A 192 5.93 -4.92 0.90
CA PHE A 192 5.71 -5.65 2.15
C PHE A 192 6.95 -6.39 2.62
N TYR A 193 7.69 -6.99 1.69
CA TYR A 193 8.88 -7.79 2.00
C TYR A 193 9.83 -7.85 0.81
N GLN A 194 11.12 -7.90 1.09
CA GLN A 194 12.15 -8.14 0.08
C GLN A 194 13.40 -8.78 0.71
N ASP A 195 13.80 -9.90 0.13
CA ASP A 195 15.12 -10.51 0.31
C ASP A 195 15.74 -10.82 -1.05
N ASP A 196 16.71 -11.72 -1.06
CA ASP A 196 17.52 -12.08 -2.22
C ASP A 196 16.74 -12.95 -3.21
N LYS A 197 15.68 -13.63 -2.76
CA LYS A 197 14.92 -14.63 -3.53
C LYS A 197 13.54 -14.13 -3.92
N ILE A 198 12.87 -13.36 -3.07
CA ILE A 198 11.51 -12.88 -3.33
C ILE A 198 11.33 -11.40 -3.03
N ILE A 199 10.29 -10.85 -3.65
CA ILE A 199 9.75 -9.53 -3.32
C ILE A 199 8.23 -9.61 -3.27
N SER A 200 7.62 -9.05 -2.23
CA SER A 200 6.18 -8.95 -2.05
C SER A 200 5.76 -7.48 -2.10
N LEU A 201 4.90 -7.17 -3.07
CA LEU A 201 4.46 -5.83 -3.44
C LEU A 201 2.94 -5.76 -3.42
N GLY A 202 2.38 -4.57 -3.34
CA GLY A 202 0.95 -4.40 -3.57
C GLY A 202 0.50 -2.97 -3.78
N LYS A 203 -0.74 -2.84 -4.23
CA LYS A 203 -1.45 -1.56 -4.30
C LYS A 203 -2.75 -1.68 -3.52
N ASN A 204 -3.08 -0.65 -2.75
CA ASN A 204 -4.44 -0.44 -2.26
C ASN A 204 -5.07 0.62 -3.14
N ILE A 205 -6.20 0.29 -3.76
CA ILE A 205 -6.88 1.13 -4.74
C ILE A 205 -8.26 1.45 -4.20
N TYR A 206 -8.46 2.71 -3.81
CA TYR A 206 -9.76 3.25 -3.46
C TYR A 206 -10.36 3.96 -4.66
N GLU A 207 -11.64 3.70 -4.91
CA GLU A 207 -12.39 4.40 -5.95
C GLU A 207 -13.79 4.78 -5.46
N TYR A 208 -14.17 6.04 -5.68
CA TYR A 208 -15.51 6.56 -5.50
C TYR A 208 -15.95 7.24 -6.80
N LYS A 209 -17.12 6.83 -7.32
CA LYS A 209 -17.72 7.36 -8.55
C LYS A 209 -19.20 7.69 -8.32
N GLY A 210 -19.55 8.16 -7.12
CA GLY A 210 -20.93 8.35 -6.68
C GLY A 210 -21.53 7.11 -6.00
N GLY A 211 -22.70 7.28 -5.38
CA GLY A 211 -23.36 6.26 -4.57
C GLY A 211 -23.10 6.41 -3.07
N ALA A 212 -23.46 5.38 -2.30
CA ALA A 212 -23.43 5.42 -0.83
C ALA A 212 -22.01 5.43 -0.23
N HIS A 213 -21.05 4.77 -0.87
CA HIS A 213 -19.66 4.70 -0.41
C HIS A 213 -18.73 4.34 -1.58
N GLY A 214 -17.41 4.51 -1.39
CA GLY A 214 -16.39 4.04 -2.34
C GLY A 214 -16.07 2.56 -2.15
N MET A 215 -15.18 2.02 -2.97
CA MET A 215 -14.71 0.65 -2.89
C MET A 215 -13.19 0.62 -2.72
N MET A 216 -12.69 -0.32 -1.91
CA MET A 216 -11.26 -0.59 -1.77
C MET A 216 -10.94 -1.95 -2.42
N ASN A 217 -9.91 -1.98 -3.25
CA ASN A 217 -9.35 -3.17 -3.89
C ASN A 217 -7.88 -3.37 -3.48
N TYR A 218 -7.48 -4.61 -3.26
CA TYR A 218 -6.18 -5.00 -2.74
C TYR A 218 -5.41 -5.81 -3.77
N GLU A 219 -4.55 -5.15 -4.55
CA GLU A 219 -3.62 -5.85 -5.42
C GLU A 219 -2.42 -6.33 -4.62
N ARG A 220 -2.15 -7.63 -4.65
CA ARG A 220 -0.97 -8.23 -4.04
C ARG A 220 -0.22 -9.09 -5.04
N LYS A 221 1.08 -8.82 -5.19
CA LYS A 221 1.95 -9.53 -6.11
C LYS A 221 3.24 -9.90 -5.41
N THR A 222 3.46 -11.20 -5.23
CA THR A 222 4.72 -11.75 -4.73
C THR A 222 5.47 -12.41 -5.87
N TYR A 223 6.71 -12.03 -6.10
CA TYR A 223 7.53 -12.52 -7.20
C TYR A 223 8.72 -13.32 -6.68
N ASP A 224 9.06 -14.37 -7.41
CA ASP A 224 10.38 -15.00 -7.39
C ASP A 224 11.32 -14.14 -8.22
N ILE A 225 12.32 -13.53 -7.57
CA ILE A 225 13.27 -12.59 -8.19
C ILE A 225 14.18 -13.31 -9.19
N ILE A 226 14.58 -14.54 -8.89
CA ILE A 226 15.55 -15.29 -9.70
C ILE A 226 14.92 -15.66 -11.03
N ASN A 227 13.70 -16.19 -10.98
CA ASN A 227 12.99 -16.66 -12.16
C ASN A 227 12.08 -15.60 -12.81
N MET A 228 11.90 -14.43 -12.17
CA MET A 228 10.98 -13.36 -12.59
C MET A 228 9.55 -13.89 -12.81
N THR A 229 9.05 -14.69 -11.86
CA THR A 229 7.71 -15.29 -11.96
C THR A 229 6.85 -14.86 -10.79
N LEU A 230 5.57 -14.59 -11.07
CA LEU A 230 4.56 -14.36 -10.03
C LEU A 230 4.32 -15.68 -9.27
N ILE A 231 4.33 -15.61 -7.95
CA ILE A 231 4.09 -16.75 -7.06
C ILE A 231 2.58 -16.89 -6.84
N ASN A 232 2.04 -18.06 -7.20
CA ASN A 232 0.66 -18.42 -6.91
C ASN A 232 0.58 -19.18 -5.59
N LEU A 233 -0.20 -18.67 -4.64
CA LEU A 233 -0.34 -19.22 -3.29
C LEU A 233 -0.81 -20.69 -3.29
N LYS A 234 -1.67 -21.09 -4.22
CA LYS A 234 -2.11 -22.50 -4.38
C LYS A 234 -0.97 -23.43 -4.74
N MET A 235 0.12 -22.95 -5.35
CA MET A 235 1.31 -23.76 -5.63
C MET A 235 2.25 -23.87 -4.43
N GLU A 236 2.11 -22.95 -3.47
CA GLU A 236 2.96 -22.84 -2.29
C GLU A 236 2.40 -23.61 -1.09
N LEU A 237 1.08 -23.50 -0.84
CA LEU A 237 0.42 -24.06 0.34
C LEU A 237 -0.66 -25.08 -0.03
N LYS A 238 -0.88 -26.04 0.88
CA LYS A 238 -1.99 -26.98 0.84
C LYS A 238 -3.30 -26.30 1.31
N LEU A 239 -3.81 -25.32 0.55
CA LEU A 239 -4.98 -24.53 0.95
C LEU A 239 -6.25 -25.38 1.20
N GLU A 240 -6.36 -26.54 0.52
CA GLU A 240 -7.49 -27.46 0.69
C GLU A 240 -7.34 -28.47 1.84
N ASN A 241 -6.22 -28.46 2.55
CA ASN A 241 -6.03 -29.33 3.70
C ASN A 241 -6.94 -28.90 4.87
N GLU A 242 -7.68 -29.84 5.46
CA GLU A 242 -8.66 -29.55 6.51
C GLU A 242 -8.03 -28.95 7.77
N ASP A 243 -6.83 -29.37 8.16
CA ASP A 243 -6.13 -28.77 9.31
C ASP A 243 -5.72 -27.32 9.02
N PHE A 244 -5.34 -27.00 7.78
CA PHE A 244 -5.07 -25.62 7.36
C PHE A 244 -6.35 -24.76 7.37
N LYS A 245 -7.46 -25.31 6.88
CA LYS A 245 -8.78 -24.65 6.96
C LYS A 245 -9.18 -24.39 8.40
N LYS A 246 -8.96 -25.37 9.28
CA LYS A 246 -9.21 -25.23 10.71
C LYS A 246 -8.34 -24.12 11.32
N LEU A 247 -7.04 -24.07 11.01
CA LEU A 247 -6.14 -23.02 11.49
C LEU A 247 -6.63 -21.62 11.11
N ILE A 248 -7.04 -21.43 9.84
CA ILE A 248 -7.58 -20.14 9.38
C ILE A 248 -8.89 -19.80 10.10
N LYS A 249 -9.82 -20.76 10.24
CA LYS A 249 -11.08 -20.55 10.96
C LYS A 249 -10.87 -20.21 12.43
N ASP A 250 -9.96 -20.93 13.12
CA ASP A 250 -9.62 -20.66 14.52
C ASP A 250 -9.06 -19.23 14.68
N LYS A 251 -8.21 -18.77 13.76
CA LYS A 251 -7.69 -17.39 13.76
C LYS A 251 -8.79 -16.36 13.47
N LEU A 252 -9.64 -16.65 12.48
CA LEU A 252 -10.76 -15.81 12.11
C LEU A 252 -11.70 -15.56 13.31
N PHE A 253 -12.12 -16.62 14.00
CA PHE A 253 -12.99 -16.50 15.18
C PHE A 253 -12.30 -15.93 16.42
N SER A 254 -10.96 -15.89 16.45
CA SER A 254 -10.22 -15.21 17.50
C SER A 254 -10.15 -13.69 17.30
N LEU A 255 -10.37 -13.22 16.07
CA LEU A 255 -10.21 -11.81 15.67
C LEU A 255 -11.54 -11.12 15.37
N TYR A 256 -12.53 -11.87 14.90
CA TYR A 256 -13.84 -11.36 14.48
C TYR A 256 -14.96 -12.12 15.20
N ASN A 257 -16.00 -11.41 15.59
CA ASN A 257 -17.19 -12.06 16.11
C ASN A 257 -17.94 -12.77 14.98
N GLU A 258 -18.61 -13.88 15.30
CA GLU A 258 -19.34 -14.68 14.30
C GLU A 258 -20.43 -13.87 13.57
N ASN A 259 -21.04 -12.89 14.25
CA ASN A 259 -22.04 -11.99 13.66
C ASN A 259 -21.45 -10.91 12.73
N GLU A 260 -20.13 -10.75 12.69
CA GLU A 260 -19.43 -9.85 11.76
C GLU A 260 -19.04 -10.54 10.45
N LEU A 261 -19.31 -11.85 10.33
CA LEU A 261 -18.93 -12.71 9.22
C LEU A 261 -20.18 -13.27 8.53
N PHE A 262 -20.03 -13.65 7.26
CA PHE A 262 -21.01 -14.50 6.57
C PHE A 262 -20.90 -15.95 7.01
N ASP A 263 -21.79 -16.83 6.52
CA ASP A 263 -21.70 -18.26 6.84
C ASP A 263 -20.35 -18.83 6.37
N THR A 264 -19.53 -19.26 7.33
CA THR A 264 -18.17 -19.75 7.12
C THR A 264 -18.09 -21.27 6.94
N LYS A 265 -19.23 -21.99 6.84
CA LYS A 265 -19.25 -23.44 6.56
C LYS A 265 -18.42 -23.76 5.33
N ASP A 266 -18.70 -23.07 4.23
CA ASP A 266 -18.01 -23.20 2.95
C ASP A 266 -16.99 -22.07 2.71
N LEU A 267 -16.21 -21.72 3.75
CA LEU A 267 -15.16 -20.71 3.66
C LEU A 267 -14.22 -21.00 2.49
N LYS A 268 -14.30 -20.17 1.44
CA LYS A 268 -13.39 -20.21 0.31
C LYS A 268 -12.07 -19.56 0.72
N MET A 269 -10.96 -20.30 0.56
CA MET A 269 -9.63 -19.75 0.82
C MET A 269 -9.29 -18.66 -0.20
N THR A 270 -8.79 -17.53 0.30
CA THR A 270 -8.25 -16.48 -0.54
C THR A 270 -6.94 -16.91 -1.20
N GLU A 271 -6.69 -16.38 -2.40
CA GLU A 271 -5.38 -16.42 -3.06
C GLU A 271 -4.62 -15.10 -2.93
N ILE A 272 -5.25 -14.06 -2.36
CA ILE A 272 -4.63 -12.76 -2.12
C ILE A 272 -3.84 -12.86 -0.83
N PHE A 273 -2.53 -12.67 -0.95
CA PHE A 273 -1.63 -12.73 0.19
C PHE A 273 -0.47 -11.75 0.04
N GLU A 274 0.06 -11.34 1.18
CA GLU A 274 1.33 -10.62 1.26
C GLU A 274 2.30 -11.35 2.17
N VAL A 275 3.58 -11.29 1.82
CA VAL A 275 4.66 -11.79 2.67
C VAL A 275 5.07 -10.68 3.61
N ARG A 276 5.10 -10.96 4.91
CA ARG A 276 5.70 -10.11 5.94
C ARG A 276 6.94 -10.79 6.52
N LYS A 277 7.68 -10.09 7.36
CA LYS A 277 8.92 -10.57 7.98
C LYS A 277 8.76 -11.91 8.71
N ASP A 278 7.65 -12.11 9.40
CA ASP A 278 7.44 -13.25 10.31
C ASP A 278 6.39 -14.27 9.79
N GLY A 279 5.71 -13.98 8.69
CA GLY A 279 4.61 -14.82 8.22
C GLY A 279 3.94 -14.33 6.95
N LEU A 280 2.80 -14.93 6.63
CA LEU A 280 1.93 -14.51 5.55
C LEU A 280 0.66 -13.87 6.09
N VAL A 281 0.15 -12.87 5.38
CA VAL A 281 -1.22 -12.37 5.60
C VAL A 281 -2.09 -12.84 4.45
N PHE A 282 -3.21 -13.44 4.81
CA PHE A 282 -4.28 -13.85 3.90
C PHE A 282 -5.35 -12.78 3.94
N ILE A 283 -5.76 -12.28 2.77
CA ILE A 283 -6.63 -11.12 2.64
C ILE A 283 -7.91 -11.54 1.93
N TRP A 284 -9.05 -11.29 2.55
CA TRP A 284 -10.35 -11.35 1.91
C TRP A 284 -10.89 -9.92 1.74
N GLU A 285 -11.23 -9.56 0.52
CA GLU A 285 -11.75 -8.24 0.18
C GLU A 285 -13.16 -8.03 0.76
N PRO A 286 -13.62 -6.76 0.88
CA PRO A 286 -14.98 -6.49 1.33
C PRO A 286 -16.01 -7.30 0.52
N TYR A 287 -17.02 -7.84 1.20
CA TYR A 287 -18.06 -8.73 0.66
C TYR A 287 -17.65 -10.17 0.33
N GLU A 288 -16.38 -10.57 0.47
CA GLU A 288 -16.03 -11.98 0.24
C GLU A 288 -16.52 -12.90 1.36
N ILE A 289 -16.24 -12.55 2.62
CA ILE A 289 -16.59 -13.37 3.79
C ILE A 289 -17.24 -12.57 4.93
N ALA A 290 -17.46 -11.28 4.72
CA ALA A 290 -18.02 -10.34 5.69
C ALA A 290 -18.70 -9.15 4.98
N PRO A 291 -19.67 -8.47 5.61
CA PRO A 291 -20.27 -7.26 5.05
C PRO A 291 -19.24 -6.13 4.95
N TYR A 292 -19.50 -5.14 4.08
CA TYR A 292 -18.60 -4.00 3.87
C TYR A 292 -18.25 -3.23 5.14
N SER A 293 -19.16 -3.17 6.12
CA SER A 293 -18.92 -2.50 7.41
C SER A 293 -17.81 -3.15 8.23
N THR A 294 -17.55 -4.45 8.03
CA THR A 294 -16.41 -5.16 8.63
C THR A 294 -15.09 -4.76 7.96
N GLY A 295 -15.15 -4.29 6.71
CA GLY A 295 -14.00 -3.93 5.89
C GLY A 295 -13.29 -5.14 5.31
N VAL A 296 -11.98 -4.99 5.10
CA VAL A 296 -11.10 -6.09 4.68
C VAL A 296 -10.88 -7.05 5.85
N VAL A 297 -10.89 -8.35 5.57
CA VAL A 297 -10.54 -9.37 6.57
C VAL A 297 -9.11 -9.82 6.31
N GLU A 298 -8.23 -9.63 7.29
CA GLU A 298 -6.82 -10.00 7.21
C GLU A 298 -6.48 -11.02 8.29
N ILE A 299 -5.90 -12.16 7.89
CA ILE A 299 -5.45 -13.20 8.82
C ILE A 299 -3.94 -13.40 8.67
N PHE A 300 -3.20 -13.06 9.70
CA PHE A 300 -1.76 -13.32 9.79
C PHE A 300 -1.48 -14.73 10.35
N ILE A 301 -0.64 -15.48 9.64
CA ILE A 301 -0.14 -16.80 10.07
C ILE A 301 1.39 -16.78 10.09
N ASP A 302 1.96 -17.09 11.24
CA ASP A 302 3.41 -17.14 11.43
C ASP A 302 4.02 -18.24 10.55
N PHE A 303 5.26 -18.05 10.07
CA PHE A 303 5.95 -19.08 9.28
C PHE A 303 6.13 -20.40 10.04
N LYS A 304 6.14 -20.39 11.38
CA LYS A 304 6.18 -21.59 12.21
C LYS A 304 4.89 -22.41 12.08
N GLU A 305 3.74 -21.74 12.06
CA GLU A 305 2.42 -22.34 11.89
C GLU A 305 2.22 -22.87 10.46
N LEU A 306 2.81 -22.21 9.45
CA LEU A 306 2.73 -22.62 8.05
C LEU A 306 3.56 -23.88 7.71
N LYS A 307 4.52 -24.25 8.55
CA LYS A 307 5.50 -25.30 8.27
C LYS A 307 4.91 -26.65 7.80
N PRO A 308 3.81 -27.17 8.39
CA PRO A 308 3.21 -28.44 7.95
C PRO A 308 2.48 -28.36 6.59
N PHE A 309 2.13 -27.14 6.18
CA PHE A 309 1.21 -26.86 5.07
C PHE A 309 1.91 -26.48 3.78
N TRP A 310 3.22 -26.21 3.81
CA TRP A 310 4.00 -26.02 2.60
C TRP A 310 3.92 -27.25 1.69
N LYS A 311 3.77 -26.98 0.39
CA LYS A 311 3.95 -27.99 -0.66
C LYS A 311 5.44 -28.27 -0.84
N LYS A 312 5.76 -29.49 -1.29
CA LYS A 312 7.15 -29.97 -1.44
C LYS A 312 8.03 -29.03 -2.29
N ASN A 313 7.46 -28.41 -3.31
CA ASN A 313 8.16 -27.53 -4.24
C ASN A 313 7.89 -26.03 -3.98
N SER A 314 7.43 -25.70 -2.78
CA SER A 314 7.14 -24.31 -2.40
C SER A 314 8.41 -23.47 -2.46
N LYS A 315 8.35 -22.39 -3.23
CA LYS A 315 9.37 -21.34 -3.32
C LYS A 315 9.43 -20.50 -2.05
N LEU A 316 8.36 -20.45 -1.26
CA LEU A 316 8.26 -19.68 -0.01
C LEU A 316 8.67 -20.46 1.24
N SER A 317 8.69 -21.80 1.19
CA SER A 317 8.91 -22.64 2.38
C SER A 317 10.20 -22.41 3.16
N TYR A 318 11.24 -21.85 2.52
CA TYR A 318 12.49 -21.51 3.20
C TYR A 318 12.32 -20.39 4.24
N LEU A 319 11.27 -19.57 4.13
CA LEU A 319 10.97 -18.51 5.11
C LEU A 319 10.65 -19.09 6.50
N SER A 320 10.16 -20.33 6.58
CA SER A 320 9.98 -21.06 7.85
C SER A 320 11.27 -21.63 8.45
N LEU A 321 12.40 -21.51 7.77
CA LEU A 321 13.71 -21.95 8.27
C LEU A 321 14.53 -20.82 8.87
N VAL A 322 14.16 -19.56 8.58
CA VAL A 322 14.83 -18.38 9.12
C VAL A 322 14.47 -18.27 10.61
N LYS A 323 15.49 -18.23 11.47
CA LYS A 323 15.37 -18.17 12.93
C LYS A 323 15.59 -16.76 13.45
#